data_AF-A0A9W4T3X6-F1
#
_entry.id   AF-A0A9W4T3X6-F1
#
_cell.length_a   1.000
_cell.length_b   1.000
_cell.length_c   1.000
_cell.angle_alpha   90.00
_cell.angle_beta   90.00
_cell.angle_gamma   90.00
#
_symmetry.space_group_name_H-M   'P 1'
#
loop_
_entity.id
_entity.type
_entity.pdbx_description
1 polymer ?
#
loop_
_entity_poly.entity_id
_entity_poly.type
_entity_poly.pdbx_seq_one_letter_code
_entity_poly.pdbx_strand_id
1 'polypeptide(L)' 'MAGMVWTFDAIEDLINLHNEYCEEFKNTLNTEHAGICDEIATEINNIHPAQVTGRQCQVKWATL' A
#
# COMPACT_ATOMS: atom_id res chain seq x y z
N MET A 1 -7.78 18.35 -8.59
CA MET A 1 -7.70 17.09 -7.84
C MET A 1 -6.85 17.36 -6.62
N ALA A 2 -7.43 17.34 -5.42
CA ALA A 2 -6.64 17.44 -4.19
C ALA A 2 -5.80 16.17 -4.11
N GLY A 3 -4.49 16.29 -4.31
CA GLY A 3 -3.57 15.17 -4.17
C GLY A 3 -3.54 14.74 -2.71
N MET A 4 -3.80 13.47 -2.46
CA MET A 4 -3.58 12.87 -1.15
C MET A 4 -2.12 13.10 -0.73
N VAL A 5 -1.95 13.71 0.45
CA VAL A 5 -0.64 13.89 1.07
C VAL A 5 -0.40 12.67 1.94
N TRP A 6 0.61 11.88 1.58
CA TRP A 6 1.11 10.80 2.43
C TRP A 6 1.72 11.42 3.70
N THR A 7 1.16 11.09 4.86
CA THR A 7 1.78 11.41 6.14
C THR A 7 2.99 10.51 6.36
N PHE A 8 3.90 10.92 7.24
CA PHE A 8 5.06 10.10 7.60
C PHE A 8 4.61 8.73 8.14
N ASP A 9 3.64 8.73 9.06
CA ASP A 9 3.09 7.51 9.66
C ASP A 9 2.48 6.56 8.61
N ALA A 10 1.72 7.09 7.64
CA ALA A 10 1.15 6.25 6.57
C ALA A 10 2.22 5.67 5.63
N ILE A 11 3.37 6.33 5.48
CA ILE A 11 4.50 5.79 4.71
C ILE A 11 5.19 4.69 5.50
N GLU A 12 5.37 4.88 6.82
CA GLU A 12 5.94 3.86 7.70
C GLU A 12 5.08 2.60 7.72
N ASP A 13 3.77 2.74 7.85
CA ASP A 13 2.82 1.63 7.77
C ASP A 13 2.86 0.91 6.42
N LEU A 14 2.93 1.66 5.31
CA LEU A 14 3.07 1.08 3.97
C LEU A 14 4.34 0.21 3.86
N ILE A 15 5.46 0.66 4.42
CA ILE A 15 6.73 -0.08 4.41
C ILE A 15 6.63 -1.34 5.29
N ASN A 16 6.03 -1.21 6.47
CA ASN A 16 5.86 -2.32 7.42
C ASN A 16 4.97 -3.41 6.81
N LEU A 17 3.78 -3.02 6.33
CA LEU A 17 2.85 -3.94 5.69
C LEU A 17 3.49 -4.62 4.50
N HIS A 18 4.21 -3.90 3.64
CA HIS A 18 4.90 -4.59 2.56
C HIS A 18 5.94 -5.59 3.04
N ASN A 19 6.71 -5.31 4.10
CA ASN A 19 7.65 -6.30 4.61
C ASN A 19 6.93 -7.58 5.07
N GLU A 20 5.72 -7.45 5.63
CA GLU A 20 4.87 -8.58 5.97
C GLU A 20 4.35 -9.32 4.72
N TYR A 21 3.87 -8.58 3.71
CA TYR A 21 3.36 -9.11 2.45
C TYR A 21 4.46 -9.44 1.42
N CYS A 22 5.75 -9.27 1.76
CA CYS A 22 6.88 -9.38 0.82
C CYS A 22 7.03 -10.81 0.28
N GLU A 23 6.79 -11.81 1.12
CA GLU A 23 6.80 -13.22 0.69
C GLU A 23 5.61 -13.55 -0.21
N GLU A 24 4.43 -12.99 0.08
CA GLU A 24 3.25 -13.14 -0.79
C GLU A 24 3.46 -12.47 -2.14
N PHE A 25 4.03 -11.27 -2.18
CA PHE A 25 4.42 -10.58 -3.43
C PHE A 25 5.40 -11.40 -4.28
N LYS A 26 6.36 -12.09 -3.65
CA LYS A 26 7.34 -12.94 -4.35
C LYS A 26 6.71 -14.22 -4.89
N ASN A 27 5.70 -14.74 -4.21
CA ASN A 27 5.06 -16.02 -4.55
C ASN A 27 3.82 -15.88 -5.43
N THR A 28 3.26 -14.68 -5.56
CA THR A 28 2.07 -14.39 -6.38
C THR A 28 2.44 -13.87 -7.76
N LEU A 29 1.54 -14.09 -8.72
CA LEU A 29 1.71 -13.55 -10.07
C LEU A 29 1.54 -12.03 -10.03
N ASN A 30 2.23 -11.30 -10.91
CA ASN A 30 2.09 -9.83 -11.03
C ASN A 30 0.64 -9.35 -11.21
N THR A 31 -0.26 -10.21 -11.71
CA THR A 31 -1.69 -9.94 -11.85
C THR A 31 -2.43 -9.88 -10.51
N GLU A 32 -1.91 -10.54 -9.48
CA GLU A 32 -2.48 -10.64 -8.14
C GLU A 32 -1.94 -9.54 -7.21
N HIS A 33 -0.79 -8.93 -7.55
CA HIS A 33 -0.23 -7.79 -6.82
C HIS A 33 -1.20 -6.62 -6.65
N ALA A 34 -2.13 -6.44 -7.59
CA ALA A 34 -3.18 -5.45 -7.48
C ALA A 34 -4.11 -5.71 -6.28
N GLY A 35 -4.47 -6.99 -6.03
CA GLY A 35 -5.29 -7.39 -4.90
C GLY A 35 -4.56 -7.19 -3.57
N ILE A 36 -3.28 -7.58 -3.50
CA ILE A 36 -2.46 -7.35 -2.30
C ILE A 36 -2.33 -5.86 -2.00
N CYS A 37 -2.14 -5.02 -3.02
CA CYS A 37 -2.11 -3.56 -2.84
C CYS A 37 -3.45 -3.01 -2.32
N ASP A 38 -4.59 -3.56 -2.74
CA ASP A 38 -5.91 -3.16 -2.27
C ASP A 38 -6.14 -3.56 -0.81
N GLU A 39 -5.61 -4.72 -0.37
CA GLU A 39 -5.61 -5.14 1.02
C GLU A 39 -4.75 -4.20 1.89
N ILE A 40 -3.52 -3.92 1.45
CA ILE A 40 -2.62 -2.96 2.12
C ILE A 40 -3.29 -1.58 2.24
N ALA A 41 -3.95 -1.11 1.17
CA ALA A 41 -4.69 0.15 1.22
C ALA A 41 -5.82 0.11 2.26
N THR A 42 -6.52 -1.02 2.37
CA THR A 42 -7.58 -1.20 3.37
C THR A 42 -7.03 -1.16 4.80
N GLU A 43 -5.90 -1.82 5.04
CA GLU A 43 -5.19 -1.83 6.33
C GLU A 43 -4.76 -0.41 6.73
N ILE A 44 -4.10 0.31 5.83
CA ILE A 44 -3.69 1.71 6.05
C ILE A 44 -4.91 2.58 6.34
N ASN A 45 -6.00 2.42 5.58
CA ASN A 45 -7.24 3.19 5.75
C ASN A 45 -7.92 2.94 7.11
N ASN A 46 -7.74 1.76 7.70
CA ASN A 46 -8.29 1.40 9.01
C ASN A 46 -7.55 2.10 10.15
N ILE A 47 -6.23 2.26 10.04
CA ILE A 47 -5.37 2.89 11.05
C ILE A 47 -5.35 4.41 10.88
N HIS A 48 -5.20 4.84 9.63
CA HIS A 48 -5.19 6.22 9.21
C HIS A 48 -6.36 6.42 8.25
N PRO A 49 -7.43 7.14 8.64
CA PRO A 49 -8.54 7.48 7.74
C PRO A 49 -8.07 8.50 6.68
N ALA A 50 -7.21 8.05 5.79
CA ALA A 50 -6.70 8.70 4.60
C ALA A 50 -7.18 7.82 3.46
N GLN A 51 -7.95 8.31 2.49
CA GLN A 51 -8.51 7.49 1.40
C GLN A 51 -7.44 6.97 0.40
N VAL A 52 -6.47 6.14 0.82
CA VAL A 52 -5.50 5.54 -0.11
C VAL A 52 -6.18 4.43 -0.88
N THR A 53 -5.84 4.32 -2.16
CA THR A 53 -6.23 3.21 -3.03
C THR A 53 -5.06 2.24 -3.18
N GLY A 54 -5.32 0.97 -3.53
CA GLY A 54 -4.24 0.04 -3.81
C GLY A 54 -3.34 0.51 -4.94
N ARG A 55 -3.90 1.21 -5.94
CA ARG A 55 -3.10 1.85 -6.98
C ARG A 55 -2.14 2.92 -6.44
N GLN A 56 -2.57 3.74 -5.48
CA GLN A 56 -1.69 4.72 -4.84
C GLN A 56 -0.61 4.05 -4.01
N CYS A 57 -0.93 2.96 -3.31
CA CYS A 57 0.05 2.14 -2.60
C CYS A 57 1.09 1.58 -3.58
N GLN A 58 0.64 0.98 -4.69
CA GLN A 58 1.51 0.45 -5.75
C GLN A 58 2.40 1.52 -6.40
N VAL A 59 1.88 2.72 -6.67
CA VAL A 59 2.67 3.81 -7.25
C VAL A 59 3.66 4.34 -6.22
N LYS A 60 3.23 4.54 -4.97
CA LYS A 60 4.09 5.03 -3.90
C LYS A 60 5.22 4.03 -3.63
N TRP A 61 4.89 2.74 -3.65
CA TRP A 61 5.82 1.61 -3.59
C TRP A 61 6.97 1.73 -4.58
N ALA A 62 6.65 1.94 -5.86
CA ALA A 62 7.64 2.06 -6.92
C ALA A 62 8.54 3.31 -6.80
N THR A 63 8.26 4.21 -5.85
CA THR A 63 8.99 5.46 -5.63
C THR A 63 9.71 5.53 -4.27
N LEU A 64 9.57 4.49 -3.44
CA LEU A 64 10.33 4.31 -2.20
C LEU A 64 11.65 3.59 -2.50
#